data_AF-A0A7K7YSC0-F1
#
_entry.id   AF-A0A7K7YSC0-F1
#
_cell.length_a   1.000
_cell.length_b   1.000
_cell.length_c   1.000
_cell.angle_alpha   90.00
_cell.angle_beta   90.00
_cell.angle_gamma   90.00
#
_symmetry.space_group_name_H-M   'P 1'
#
loop_
_entity.id
_entity.type
_entity.pdbx_description
1 polymer ?
#
loop_
_entity_poly.entity_id
_entity_poly.type
_entity_poly.pdbx_seq_one_letter_code
_entity_poly.pdbx_strand_id
1 'polypeptide(L)' 'QPGAAQVRIEGSVKRLPEEESERYFHSRPRGSQIGALVSRQSSVIPDREFLRKKSAELEERYRDTAVPRPDYW' A
#
# COMPACT_ATOMS: atom_id res chain seq x y z
N GLN A 1 34.92 -14.81 0.21
CA GLN A 1 33.46 -14.59 0.24
C GLN A 1 33.25 -13.09 0.47
N PRO A 2 32.63 -12.32 -0.44
CA PRO A 2 32.10 -11.02 -0.04
C PRO A 2 30.86 -11.35 0.81
N GLY A 3 30.79 -11.13 2.12
CA GLY A 3 31.31 -10.07 2.98
C GLY A 3 30.05 -9.48 3.63
N ALA A 4 29.72 -9.89 4.86
CA ALA A 4 28.48 -9.46 5.52
C ALA A 4 28.55 -7.95 5.80
N ALA A 5 27.99 -7.14 4.91
CA ALA A 5 27.92 -5.70 5.07
C ALA A 5 26.63 -5.31 5.80
N GLN A 6 26.75 -4.55 6.89
CA GLN A 6 25.64 -3.93 7.60
C GLN A 6 25.71 -2.40 7.40
N VAL A 7 24.60 -1.79 7.00
CA VAL A 7 24.45 -0.33 6.89
C VAL A 7 23.40 0.13 7.90
N ARG A 8 23.70 1.19 8.66
CA ARG A 8 22.79 1.85 9.60
C ARG A 8 22.63 3.31 9.18
N ILE A 9 21.39 3.81 9.18
CA ILE A 9 21.04 5.19 8.82
C ILE A 9 20.18 5.75 9.97
N GLU A 10 20.55 6.92 10.47
CA GLU A 10 19.84 7.64 11.52
C GLU A 10 19.62 9.09 11.07
N GLY A 11 18.50 9.69 11.44
CA GLY A 11 18.16 11.05 11.05
C GLY A 11 16.69 11.39 11.26
N SER A 12 16.36 12.65 10.98
CA SER A 12 14.99 13.15 11.07
C SER A 12 14.15 12.70 9.87
N VAL A 13 12.88 12.39 10.10
CA VAL A 13 11.92 12.02 9.05
C VAL A 13 11.03 13.22 8.71
N LYS A 14 10.68 13.36 7.43
CA LYS A 14 9.66 14.29 6.96
C LYS A 14 8.68 13.55 6.07
N ARG A 15 7.40 13.91 6.15
CA ARG A 15 6.38 13.39 5.23
C ARG A 15 6.62 13.95 3.83
N LEU A 16 6.50 13.09 2.82
CA LEU A 16 6.56 13.53 1.43
C LEU A 16 5.35 14.41 1.08
N PRO A 17 5.48 15.31 0.09
CA PRO A 17 4.34 16.00 -0.47
C PRO A 17 3.27 15.01 -0.93
N GLU A 18 2.00 15.42 -0.84
CA GLU A 18 0.87 14.60 -1.24
C GLU A 18 0.93 14.22 -2.72
N GLU A 19 1.26 15.16 -3.60
CA GLU A 19 1.41 14.94 -5.04
C GLU A 19 2.48 13.88 -5.37
N GLU A 20 3.59 13.88 -4.62
CA GLU A 20 4.65 12.89 -4.81
C GLU A 20 4.19 11.50 -4.36
N SER A 21 3.45 11.42 -3.25
CA SER A 21 2.87 10.19 -2.73
C SER A 21 1.80 9.64 -3.68
N GLU A 22 0.97 10.50 -4.25
CA GLU A 22 -0.06 10.17 -5.25
C GLU A 22 0.59 9.58 -6.51
N ARG A 23 1.59 10.29 -7.05
CA ARG A 23 2.33 9.83 -8.23
C ARG A 23 3.02 8.49 -7.99
N TYR A 24 3.63 8.31 -6.81
CA TYR A 24 4.25 7.04 -6.46
C TYR A 24 3.22 5.92 -6.25
N PHE A 25 2.06 6.21 -5.65
CA PHE A 25 0.99 5.23 -5.49
C PHE A 25 0.49 4.67 -6.82
N HIS A 26 0.25 5.55 -7.80
CA HIS A 26 -0.26 5.19 -9.12
C HIS A 26 0.76 4.49 -10.02
N SER A 27 2.07 4.60 -9.72
CA SER A 27 3.10 3.84 -10.45
C SER A 27 3.19 2.37 -10.02
N ARG A 28 2.60 2.01 -8.86
CA ARG A 28 2.63 0.63 -8.35
C ARG A 28 1.71 -0.28 -9.15
N PRO A 29 1.98 -1.61 -9.17
CA PRO A 29 1.05 -2.58 -9.75
C PRO A 29 -0.35 -2.43 -9.15
N ARG A 30 -1.38 -2.61 -9.99
CA ARG A 30 -2.78 -2.44 -9.60
C ARG A 30 -3.18 -3.28 -8.38
N GLY A 31 -2.71 -4.51 -8.27
CA GLY A 31 -2.94 -5.35 -7.09
C GLY A 31 -2.36 -4.75 -5.80
N SER A 32 -1.22 -4.05 -5.87
CA SER A 32 -0.65 -3.33 -4.71
C SER A 32 -1.47 -2.09 -4.34
N GLN A 33 -2.08 -1.42 -5.32
CA GLN A 33 -3.02 -0.32 -5.11
C GLN A 33 -4.27 -0.80 -4.39
N ILE A 34 -4.89 -1.88 -4.87
CA ILE A 34 -6.04 -2.52 -4.21
C ILE A 34 -5.67 -3.01 -2.81
N GLY A 35 -4.54 -3.67 -2.64
CA GLY A 35 -4.08 -4.17 -1.33
C GLY A 35 -3.95 -3.07 -0.27
N ALA A 36 -3.57 -1.84 -0.68
CA ALA A 36 -3.53 -0.69 0.22
C ALA A 36 -4.92 -0.26 0.71
N LEU A 37 -5.98 -0.42 -0.10
CA LEU A 37 -7.37 -0.16 0.31
C LEU A 37 -7.98 -1.32 1.11
N VAL A 38 -7.59 -2.57 0.81
CA VAL A 38 -8.09 -3.77 1.49
C VAL A 38 -7.69 -3.78 2.97
N SER A 39 -6.45 -3.39 3.25
CA SER A 39 -5.84 -3.57 4.56
C SER A 39 -5.48 -2.23 5.22
N ARG A 40 -6.24 -1.85 6.25
CA ARG A 40 -5.76 -0.87 7.23
C ARG A 40 -4.68 -1.54 8.06
N GLN A 41 -3.42 -1.30 7.70
CA GLN A 41 -2.26 -2.00 8.25
C GLN A 41 -2.28 -1.99 9.80
N SER A 42 -1.99 -3.15 10.39
CA SER A 42 -1.94 -3.36 11.85
C SER A 42 -3.28 -3.26 12.59
N SER A 43 -4.41 -3.15 11.88
CA SER A 43 -5.75 -3.25 12.50
C SER A 43 -6.19 -4.70 12.70
N VAL A 44 -6.97 -4.95 13.75
CA VAL A 44 -7.58 -6.28 14.01
C VAL A 44 -8.60 -6.59 12.91
N ILE A 45 -8.55 -7.81 12.39
CA ILE A 45 -9.49 -8.33 11.40
C ILE A 45 -10.10 -9.65 11.90
N PRO A 46 -11.32 -10.02 11.45
CA PRO A 46 -11.96 -11.25 11.89
C PRO A 46 -11.23 -12.51 11.44
N ASP A 47 -10.84 -12.55 10.16
CA ASP A 47 -10.22 -13.71 9.53
C ASP A 47 -9.61 -13.35 8.16
N ARG A 48 -9.06 -14.36 7.47
CA ARG A 48 -8.47 -14.22 6.13
C ARG A 48 -9.53 -14.03 5.03
N GLU A 49 -10.71 -14.62 5.17
CA GLU A 49 -11.77 -14.55 4.16
C GLU A 49 -12.35 -13.14 4.07
N PHE A 50 -12.37 -12.39 5.17
CA PHE A 50 -12.70 -10.97 5.19
C PHE A 50 -11.84 -10.16 4.21
N LEU A 51 -10.52 -10.36 4.21
CA LEU A 51 -9.63 -9.66 3.28
C LEU A 51 -9.83 -10.10 1.83
N ARG A 52 -10.07 -11.40 1.59
CA ARG A 52 -10.33 -11.92 0.25
C ARG A 52 -11.60 -11.33 -0.37
N LYS A 53 -12.69 -11.30 0.40
CA LYS A 53 -13.96 -10.69 -0.04
C LYS A 53 -13.78 -9.22 -0.37
N LYS A 54 -13.15 -8.46 0.53
CA LYS A 54 -12.84 -7.04 0.28
C LYS A 54 -11.97 -6.82 -0.96
N SER A 55 -10.97 -7.67 -1.20
CA SER A 55 -10.13 -7.58 -2.41
C SER A 55 -10.97 -7.73 -3.66
N ALA A 56 -11.79 -8.80 -3.73
CA ALA A 56 -12.66 -9.04 -4.88
C ALA A 56 -13.68 -7.91 -5.10
N GLU A 57 -14.29 -7.39 -4.03
CA GLU A 57 -15.20 -6.25 -4.09
C GLU A 57 -14.52 -5.00 -4.65
N LEU A 58 -13.30 -4.69 -4.23
CA LEU A 58 -12.56 -3.51 -4.68
C LEU A 58 -11.98 -3.70 -6.09
N GLU A 59 -11.54 -4.91 -6.45
CA GLU A 59 -11.14 -5.26 -7.82
C GLU A 59 -12.28 -5.03 -8.80
N GLU A 60 -13.48 -5.48 -8.45
CA GLU A 60 -14.69 -5.24 -9.25
C GLU A 60 -15.02 -3.75 -9.33
N ARG A 61 -15.12 -3.10 -8.17
CA ARG A 61 -15.50 -1.69 -8.06
C ARG A 61 -14.60 -0.79 -8.90
N TYR A 62 -13.30 -1.06 -8.88
CA TYR A 62 -12.35 -0.23 -9.59
C TYR A 62 -11.99 -0.74 -10.97
N ARG A 63 -12.50 -1.89 -11.45
CA ARG A 63 -12.03 -2.58 -12.68
C ARG A 63 -11.58 -1.64 -13.81
N ASP A 64 -12.43 -0.68 -14.17
CA ASP A 64 -12.22 0.24 -15.30
C ASP A 64 -11.91 1.69 -14.86
N THR A 65 -11.58 1.89 -13.59
CA THR A 65 -11.28 3.20 -13.00
C THR A 65 -9.95 3.18 -12.23
N ALA A 66 -9.43 4.38 -11.95
CA ALA A 66 -8.26 4.56 -11.12
C ALA A 66 -8.59 4.19 -9.67
N VAL A 67 -7.67 3.49 -9.01
CA VAL A 67 -7.78 3.18 -7.58
C VAL A 67 -7.33 4.41 -6.81
N PRO A 68 -8.15 5.03 -5.95
CA PRO A 68 -7.72 6.19 -5.18
C PRO A 68 -6.65 5.79 -4.15
N ARG A 69 -5.66 6.66 -3.92
CA ARG A 69 -4.73 6.51 -2.79
C ARG A 69 -5.49 6.77 -1.49
N PRO A 70 -5.44 5.86 -0.50
CA PRO A 70 -6.02 6.14 0.81
C PRO A 70 -5.16 7.15 1.60
N ASP A 71 -5.78 8.04 2.38
CA ASP A 71 -5.08 9.05 3.19
C ASP A 71 -4.10 8.47 4.23
N TYR A 72 -4.31 7.20 4.60
CA TYR A 72 -3.48 6.45 5.54
C TYR A 72 -2.34 5.68 4.88
N TRP A 73 -2.15 5.84 3.56
CA TRP A 73 -1.02 5.33 2.80
C TRP A 73 0.00 6.44 2.58
#